data_AF-A0AAD1GIT7-F1
#
_entry.id   AF-A0AAD1GIT7-F1
#
_cell.length_a   1.000
_cell.length_b   1.000
_cell.length_c   1.000
_cell.angle_alpha   90.00
_cell.angle_beta   90.00
_cell.angle_gamma   90.00
#
_symmetry.space_group_name_H-M   'P 1'
#
loop_
_entity.id
_entity.type
_entity.pdbx_description
1 polymer ?
#
loop_
_entity_poly.entity_id
_entity_poly.type
_entity_poly.pdbx_seq_one_letter_code
_entity_poly.pdbx_strand_id
1 'polypeptide(L)'
;MIGIDTNILTRTFLADDEIQGKAAQNFLKNNITNKIFIASYALLEFVWVLKVNKFTRQEIYEAVINLIDNSSFIIGHQDIIISALKVKQTLPII
;
A
#
# COMPACT_ATOMS: atom_id res chain seq x y z
N MET A 1 -12.48 8.47 9.80
CA MET A 1 -11.70 8.16 8.58
C MET A 1 -10.55 9.11 8.50
N ILE A 2 -9.32 8.60 8.37
CA ILE A 2 -8.10 9.42 8.26
C ILE A 2 -7.44 9.09 6.93
N GLY A 3 -7.24 10.10 6.09
CA GLY A 3 -6.46 9.96 4.86
C GLY A 3 -4.97 9.91 5.18
N ILE A 4 -4.26 8.92 4.64
CA ILE A 4 -2.80 8.86 4.75
C ILE A 4 -2.15 9.04 3.37
N ASP A 5 -0.97 9.64 3.40
CA ASP A 5 -0.13 9.84 2.23
C ASP A 5 0.83 8.67 2.02
N THR A 6 1.45 8.61 0.84
CA THR A 6 2.49 7.64 0.46
C THR A 6 3.59 7.55 1.50
N ASN A 7 3.99 8.67 2.09
CA ASN A 7 5.05 8.70 3.10
C ASN A 7 4.72 7.84 4.32
N ILE A 8 3.48 7.84 4.81
CA ILE A 8 3.11 6.97 5.93
C ILE A 8 3.21 5.49 5.52
N LEU A 9 2.81 5.15 4.30
CA LEU A 9 2.93 3.78 3.77
C LEU A 9 4.39 3.35 3.64
N THR A 10 5.23 4.18 3.02
CA THR A 10 6.63 3.85 2.76
C THR A 10 7.44 3.76 4.05
N ARG A 11 7.27 4.71 4.98
CA ARG A 11 7.94 4.64 6.30
C ARG A 11 7.51 3.41 7.09
N THR A 12 6.22 3.06 7.05
CA THR A 12 5.73 1.85 7.72
C THR A 12 6.33 0.59 7.12
N PHE A 13 6.34 0.48 5.79
CA PHE A 13 6.66 -0.75 5.07
C PHE A 13 8.16 -0.98 4.92
N LEU A 14 8.92 0.05 4.56
CA LEU A 14 10.36 -0.06 4.30
C LEU A 14 11.19 0.06 5.58
N ALA A 15 10.66 0.74 6.61
CA ALA A 15 11.42 1.10 7.81
C ALA A 15 12.80 1.71 7.48
N ASP A 16 12.84 2.54 6.42
CA ASP A 16 14.02 3.18 5.86
C ASP A 16 14.72 4.15 6.84
N ASP A 17 13.94 4.71 7.75
CA ASP A 17 14.39 5.51 8.89
C ASP A 17 13.78 4.94 10.16
N GLU A 18 14.63 4.64 11.15
CA GLU A 18 14.19 3.96 12.37
C GLU A 18 13.18 4.79 13.17
N ILE A 19 13.37 6.11 13.24
CA ILE A 19 12.53 7.00 14.04
C ILE A 19 11.19 7.21 13.32
N GLN A 20 11.24 7.55 12.03
CA GLN A 20 10.03 7.82 11.26
C GLN A 20 9.23 6.54 10.99
N GLY A 21 9.90 5.41 10.77
CA GLY A 21 9.26 4.11 10.60
C GLY A 21 8.50 3.70 11.85
N LYS A 22 9.11 3.80 13.04
CA LYS A 22 8.42 3.56 14.32
C LYS A 22 7.26 4.52 14.53
N ALA A 23 7.44 5.81 14.21
CA ALA A 23 6.37 6.80 14.34
C ALA A 23 5.18 6.48 13.42
N ALA A 24 5.41 6.11 12.17
CA ALA A 24 4.38 5.74 11.21
C ALA A 24 3.63 4.45 11.62
N GLN A 25 4.37 3.43 12.06
CA GLN A 25 3.78 2.19 12.59
C GLN A 25 2.91 2.45 13.82
N ASN A 26 3.40 3.25 14.77
CA ASN A 26 2.63 3.63 15.96
C ASN A 26 1.40 4.45 15.59
N PHE A 27 1.51 5.38 14.64
CA PHE A 27 0.38 6.14 14.13
C PHE A 27 -0.71 5.22 13.56
N LEU A 28 -0.35 4.27 12.70
CA LEU A 28 -1.31 3.32 12.13
C LEU A 28 -1.93 2.42 13.20
N LYS A 29 -1.13 1.90 14.12
CA LYS A 29 -1.60 1.05 15.22
C LYS A 29 -2.62 1.78 16.11
N ASN A 30 -2.34 3.04 16.44
CA ASN A 30 -3.20 3.85 17.32
C ASN A 30 -4.47 4.35 16.62
N ASN A 31 -4.51 4.33 15.29
CA ASN A 31 -5.63 4.84 14.50
C ASN A 31 -6.36 3.76 13.70
N ILE A 32 -6.08 2.48 13.95
CA ILE A 32 -6.62 1.37 13.16
C ILE A 32 -8.16 1.30 13.23
N THR A 33 -8.75 1.73 14.36
CA THR A 33 -10.20 1.82 14.57
C THR A 33 -10.87 2.94 13.77
N ASN A 34 -10.10 3.96 13.33
CA ASN A 34 -10.63 5.16 12.68
C ASN A 34 -10.89 4.97 11.18
N LYS A 35 -10.64 3.77 10.63
CA LYS A 35 -10.56 3.44 9.19
C LYS A 35 -9.60 4.36 8.43
N ILE A 36 -8.51 3.78 7.93
CA ILE A 36 -7.46 4.50 7.24
C ILE A 36 -7.77 4.54 5.74
N PHE A 37 -7.88 5.72 5.17
CA PHE A 37 -8.12 5.90 3.73
C PHE A 37 -6.79 6.09 2.99
N ILE A 38 -6.62 5.35 1.90
CA ILE A 38 -5.46 5.45 1.00
C ILE A 38 -6.00 5.84 -0.38
N ALA A 39 -5.62 7.02 -0.86
CA ALA A 39 -6.00 7.45 -2.20
C ALA A 39 -5.32 6.59 -3.27
N SER A 40 -5.96 6.41 -4.43
CA SER A 40 -5.42 5.60 -5.53
C SER A 40 -4.07 6.11 -6.03
N TYR A 41 -3.85 7.44 -6.05
CA TYR A 41 -2.55 8.01 -6.43
C TYR A 41 -1.46 7.71 -5.40
N ALA A 42 -1.77 7.74 -4.10
CA ALA A 42 -0.81 7.40 -3.05
C ALA A 42 -0.41 5.92 -3.11
N LEU A 43 -1.35 5.04 -3.48
CA LEU A 43 -1.04 3.63 -3.74
C LEU A 43 -0.14 3.46 -4.98
N LEU A 44 -0.38 4.24 -6.05
CA LEU A 44 0.48 4.21 -7.25
C LEU A 44 1.91 4.68 -6.95
N GLU A 45 2.05 5.74 -6.17
CA GLU A 45 3.36 6.21 -5.71
C GLU A 45 4.04 5.18 -4.82
N PHE A 46 3.30 4.53 -3.89
CA PHE A 46 3.83 3.45 -3.08
C PHE A 46 4.37 2.29 -3.95
N VAL A 47 3.60 1.87 -4.95
CA VAL A 47 4.05 0.86 -5.94
C VAL A 47 5.31 1.31 -6.68
N TRP A 48 5.36 2.58 -7.09
CA TRP A 48 6.56 3.14 -7.73
C TRP A 48 7.77 3.13 -6.78
N VAL A 49 7.59 3.48 -5.51
CA VAL A 49 8.64 3.45 -4.48
C VAL A 49 9.17 2.04 -4.29
N LEU A 50 8.30 1.03 -4.17
CA LEU A 50 8.74 -0.37 -4.07
C LEU A 50 9.53 -0.79 -5.31
N LYS A 51 9.08 -0.40 -6.51
CA LYS A 51 9.77 -0.72 -7.76
C LYS A 51 11.18 -0.12 -7.82
N VAL A 52 11.37 1.14 -7.43
CA VAL A 52 12.72 1.76 -7.41
C VAL A 52 13.62 1.18 -6.32
N ASN A 53 13.03 0.66 -5.24
CA ASN A 53 13.73 -0.12 -4.21
C ASN A 53 13.94 -1.60 -4.59
N LYS A 54 13.78 -1.95 -5.88
CA LYS A 54 14.08 -3.26 -6.46
C LYS A 54 13.25 -4.42 -5.92
N PHE A 55 12.10 -4.14 -5.30
CA PHE A 55 11.13 -5.19 -5.00
C PHE A 55 10.67 -5.85 -6.30
N THR A 56 10.55 -7.17 -6.25
CA THR A 56 10.04 -7.96 -7.36
C THR A 56 8.58 -7.61 -7.63
N ARG A 57 8.14 -7.88 -8.86
CA ARG A 57 6.73 -7.70 -9.24
C ARG A 57 5.76 -8.52 -8.35
N GLN A 58 6.22 -9.65 -7.79
CA GLN A 58 5.43 -10.49 -6.91
C GLN A 58 5.30 -9.87 -5.52
N GLU A 59 6.40 -9.40 -4.92
CA GLU A 59 6.37 -8.72 -3.63
C GLU A 59 5.51 -7.45 -3.66
N ILE A 60 5.58 -6.69 -4.76
CA ILE A 60 4.72 -5.51 -4.96
C ILE A 60 3.24 -5.91 -5.04
N TYR A 61 2.94 -6.99 -5.76
CA TYR A 61 1.58 -7.50 -5.89
C TYR A 61 1.02 -7.92 -4.52
N GLU A 62 1.80 -8.67 -3.75
CA GLU A 62 1.43 -9.11 -2.40
C GLU A 62 1.24 -7.94 -1.45
N ALA A 63 2.11 -6.92 -1.50
CA ALA A 63 1.97 -5.71 -0.69
C ALA A 63 0.64 -4.97 -0.99
N VAL A 64 0.27 -4.85 -2.26
CA VAL A 64 -1.00 -4.21 -2.66
C VAL A 64 -2.21 -5.03 -2.24
N ILE A 65 -2.18 -6.36 -2.44
CA ILE A 65 -3.28 -7.25 -2.02
C ILE A 65 -3.47 -7.20 -0.50
N ASN A 66 -2.38 -7.25 0.28
CA ASN A 66 -2.45 -7.17 1.74
C ASN A 66 -3.07 -5.86 2.24
N LEU A 67 -2.88 -4.74 1.52
CA LEU A 67 -3.54 -3.47 1.83
C LEU A 67 -5.04 -3.52 1.50
N ILE A 68 -5.42 -4.13 0.37
CA ILE A 68 -6.83 -4.23 -0.08
C ILE A 68 -7.64 -5.18 0.82
N ASP A 69 -7.05 -6.32 1.21
CA ASP A 69 -7.74 -7.35 2.00
C ASP A 69 -7.86 -6.99 3.49
N ASN A 70 -7.10 -6.00 3.96
CA ASN A 70 -7.18 -5.55 5.33
C ASN A 70 -8.31 -4.54 5.52
N SER A 71 -9.37 -4.98 6.21
CA SER A 71 -10.59 -4.20 6.51
C SER A 71 -10.38 -2.87 7.26
N SER A 72 -9.18 -2.64 7.81
CA SER A 72 -8.82 -1.36 8.45
C SER A 72 -8.51 -0.27 7.42
N PHE A 73 -8.20 -0.65 6.18
CA PHE A 73 -7.91 0.24 5.07
C PHE A 73 -9.12 0.38 4.13
N ILE A 74 -9.33 1.60 3.64
CA ILE A 74 -10.26 1.92 2.57
C ILE A 74 -9.42 2.43 1.40
N ILE A 75 -9.46 1.72 0.27
CA ILE A 75 -8.67 2.08 -0.91
C ILE A 75 -9.52 2.88 -1.89
N GLY A 76 -9.04 4.04 -2.31
CA GLY A 76 -9.67 4.82 -3.37
C GLY A 76 -9.66 4.06 -4.71
N HIS A 77 -10.79 4.03 -5.43
CA HIS A 77 -10.95 3.29 -6.69
C HIS A 77 -10.56 1.81 -6.60
N GLN A 78 -10.88 1.15 -5.48
CA GLN A 78 -10.50 -0.24 -5.19
C GLN A 78 -10.95 -1.23 -6.28
N ASP A 79 -12.13 -1.03 -6.86
CA ASP A 79 -12.69 -1.83 -7.96
C ASP A 79 -11.82 -1.79 -9.22
N ILE A 80 -11.34 -0.60 -9.59
CA ILE A 80 -10.42 -0.41 -10.72
C ILE A 80 -9.09 -1.09 -10.45
N ILE A 81 -8.55 -0.94 -9.23
CA ILE A 81 -7.28 -1.55 -8.83
C ILE A 81 -7.38 -3.08 -8.85
N ILE A 82 -8.43 -3.65 -8.26
CA ILE A 82 -8.68 -5.09 -8.28
C ILE A 82 -8.79 -5.61 -9.72
N SER A 83 -9.47 -4.87 -10.59
CA SER A 83 -9.60 -5.24 -12.01
C SER A 83 -8.24 -5.27 -12.70
N ALA A 84 -7.39 -4.26 -12.47
CA ALA A 84 -6.03 -4.21 -13.02
C ALA A 84 -5.15 -5.37 -12.52
N LEU A 85 -5.29 -5.77 -11.25
CA LEU A 85 -4.58 -6.90 -10.67
C LEU A 85 -5.02 -8.26 -11.26
N LYS A 86 -6.32 -8.41 -11.57
CA LYS A 86 -6.90 -9.62 -12.19
C LYS A 86 -6.48 -9.81 -13.64
N VAL A 87 -6.44 -8.74 -14.44
CA VAL A 87 -5.96 -8.80 -15.84
C VAL A 87 -4.58 -9.45 -15.92
N LYS A 88 -3.72 -9.21 -14.93
CA LYS A 88 -2.38 -9.77 -14.86
C LYS A 88 -2.33 -11.27 -14.51
N GLN A 89 -3.27 -11.80 -13.72
CA GLN A 89 -3.34 -13.26 -13.48
C GLN A 89 -3.73 -14.04 -14.74
N THR A 90 -4.34 -13.37 -15.73
CA THR A 90 -4.91 -14.02 -16.92
C THR A 90 -3.97 -13.98 -18.13
N LEU A 91 -2.90 -13.17 -18.09
CA LEU A 91 -1.95 -13.02 -19.19
C LEU A 91 -0.61 -13.69 -18.84
N PRO A 92 -0.08 -14.59 -19.70
CA PRO A 92 1.23 -15.17 -19.48
C PRO A 92 2.30 -14.08 -19.49
N ILE A 93 3.30 -14.26 -18.64
CA ILE A 93 4.47 -13.39 -18.52
C ILE A 93 5.22 -13.46 -19.86
N ILE A 94 5.21 -12.36 -20.63
CA ILE A 94 6.13 -12.14 -21.75
C ILE A 94 7.46 -11.65 -21.19
#